data_AF-A0A2H1IKR6-F1
#
_entry.id   AF-A0A2H1IKR6-F1
#
_cell.length_a   1.000
_cell.length_b   1.000
_cell.length_c   1.000
_cell.angle_alpha   90.00
_cell.angle_beta   90.00
_cell.angle_gamma   90.00
#
_symmetry.space_group_name_H-M   'P 1'
#
loop_
_entity.id
_entity.type
_entity.pdbx_description
1 polymer ?
#
loop_
_entity_poly.entity_id
_entity_poly.type
_entity_poly.pdbx_seq_one_letter_code
_entity_poly.pdbx_strand_id
1 'polypeptide(L)'
;MRHEHEAAMSDARSAAEEARRQILERITASVEVWENKMLLGDWASSLTYGFNSPTPVVEERIRAAMFDTSKWLLERDWPSEFSAVREAFDRLGEVLRAINAHVNESFEWSERRIWQLKRNHKLNPRTREVYEKLAAEFQLNCTLTWCLTIELSKAANLVIRAVREEIDPFYRFDEGVLLTTDVESIFDTRLVRLEYRDHHWGSQFPAIDLDQWRAMINAEVEKRELGRPDNVNPYEMLAIIGNQPSTESEAD
;
A
#
# COMPACT_ATOMS: atom_id res chain seq x y z
N MET A 1 35.54 44.92 -0.19
CA MET A 1 35.62 43.60 -0.84
C MET A 1 35.44 42.41 0.11
N ARG A 2 36.35 42.12 1.06
CA ARG A 2 36.20 40.95 1.96
C ARG A 2 35.01 41.05 2.93
N HIS A 3 34.82 42.21 3.58
CA HIS A 3 33.68 42.43 4.48
C HIS A 3 32.31 42.44 3.78
N GLU A 4 32.24 42.92 2.54
CA GLU A 4 31.01 42.89 1.73
C GLU A 4 30.68 41.45 1.28
N HIS A 5 31.71 40.65 0.99
CA HIS A 5 31.55 39.24 0.65
C HIS A 5 31.10 38.41 1.86
N GLU A 6 31.66 38.66 3.05
CA GLU A 6 31.27 37.98 4.29
C GLU A 6 29.82 38.33 4.72
N ALA A 7 29.40 39.59 4.56
CA ALA A 7 28.01 40.00 4.80
C ALA A 7 27.03 39.34 3.81
N ALA A 8 27.35 39.36 2.51
CA ALA A 8 26.52 38.71 1.49
C ALA A 8 26.43 37.18 1.69
N MET A 9 27.49 36.54 2.15
CA MET A 9 27.51 35.10 2.49
C MET A 9 26.64 34.80 3.72
N SER A 10 26.65 35.66 4.74
CA SER A 10 25.79 35.53 5.93
C SER A 10 24.31 35.72 5.57
N ASP A 11 23.99 36.72 4.75
CA ASP A 11 22.62 37.00 4.33
C ASP A 11 22.08 35.88 3.43
N ALA A 12 22.88 35.41 2.48
CA ALA A 12 22.53 34.27 1.62
C ALA A 12 22.29 32.98 2.42
N ARG A 13 23.10 32.75 3.47
CA ARG A 13 22.90 31.62 4.40
C ARG A 13 21.58 31.73 5.15
N SER A 14 21.22 32.93 5.65
CA SER A 14 19.95 33.12 6.35
C SER A 14 18.72 32.94 5.44
N ALA A 15 18.81 33.37 4.18
CA ALA A 15 17.74 33.16 3.20
C ALA A 15 17.56 31.69 2.81
N ALA A 16 18.65 30.94 2.64
CA ALA A 16 18.60 29.51 2.34
C ALA A 16 18.05 28.68 3.52
N GLU A 17 18.44 29.03 4.76
CA GLU A 17 17.92 28.40 5.97
C GLU A 17 16.40 28.66 6.14
N GLU A 18 15.95 29.89 5.87
CA GLU A 18 14.53 30.25 5.89
C GLU A 18 13.72 29.50 4.82
N ALA A 19 14.22 29.44 3.58
CA ALA A 19 13.56 28.70 2.50
C ALA A 19 13.43 27.21 2.84
N ARG A 20 14.50 26.61 3.39
CA ARG A 20 14.46 25.22 3.85
C ARG A 20 13.45 25.01 4.97
N ARG A 21 13.35 25.95 5.92
CA ARG A 21 12.34 25.88 7.00
C ARG A 21 10.93 25.89 6.44
N GLN A 22 10.62 26.78 5.50
CA GLN A 22 9.30 26.87 4.87
C GLN A 22 8.93 25.60 4.10
N ILE A 23 9.90 24.98 3.42
CA ILE A 23 9.71 23.69 2.75
C ILE A 23 9.41 22.61 3.78
N LEU A 24 10.20 22.51 4.85
CA LEU A 24 10.01 21.54 5.92
C LEU A 24 8.62 21.66 6.55
N GLU A 25 8.19 22.87 6.90
CA GLU A 25 6.85 23.15 7.45
C GLU A 25 5.74 22.67 6.51
N ARG A 26 5.87 22.92 5.19
CA ARG A 26 4.90 22.46 4.20
C ARG A 26 4.85 20.95 4.05
N ILE A 27 5.98 20.28 4.13
CA ILE A 27 6.03 18.81 4.04
C ILE A 27 5.44 18.21 5.31
N THR A 28 5.76 18.72 6.50
CA THR A 28 5.15 18.29 7.76
C THR A 28 3.63 18.43 7.71
N ALA A 29 3.10 19.57 7.24
CA ALA A 29 1.65 19.73 7.05
C ALA A 29 1.08 18.74 6.03
N SER A 30 1.84 18.37 5.00
CA SER A 30 1.42 17.39 3.99
C SER A 30 1.36 15.97 4.55
N VAL A 31 2.26 15.61 5.48
CA VAL A 31 2.23 14.35 6.22
C VAL A 31 0.97 14.27 7.08
N GLU A 32 0.63 15.33 7.82
CA GLU A 32 -0.62 15.38 8.62
C GLU A 32 -1.87 15.25 7.73
N VAL A 33 -1.89 15.90 6.56
CA VAL A 33 -2.98 15.74 5.59
C VAL A 33 -3.09 14.29 5.13
N TRP A 34 -1.98 13.62 4.85
CA TRP A 34 -1.97 12.20 4.49
C TRP A 34 -2.54 11.32 5.62
N GLU A 35 -2.10 11.52 6.87
CA GLU A 35 -2.57 10.71 8.00
C GLU A 35 -4.09 10.78 8.16
N ASN A 36 -4.62 12.01 8.08
CA ASN A 36 -6.04 12.27 8.17
C ASN A 36 -6.81 11.69 6.99
N LYS A 37 -6.30 11.84 5.75
CA LYS A 37 -6.95 11.31 4.55
C LYS A 37 -6.99 9.79 4.53
N MET A 38 -5.91 9.13 4.97
CA MET A 38 -5.85 7.66 5.04
C MET A 38 -6.51 7.08 6.28
N LEU A 39 -7.01 7.94 7.18
CA LEU A 39 -7.70 7.53 8.40
C LEU A 39 -6.84 6.55 9.22
N LEU A 40 -5.56 6.89 9.45
CA LEU A 40 -4.61 5.97 10.08
C LEU A 40 -5.03 5.44 11.46
N GLY A 41 -5.88 6.18 12.19
CA GLY A 41 -6.47 5.71 13.45
C GLY A 41 -7.36 4.46 13.29
N ASP A 42 -7.89 4.22 12.09
CA ASP A 42 -8.76 3.09 11.77
C ASP A 42 -8.03 1.97 10.99
N TRP A 43 -6.70 2.05 10.89
CA TRP A 43 -5.89 1.17 10.03
C TRP A 43 -6.05 -0.31 10.37
N ALA A 44 -5.82 -0.67 11.63
CA ALA A 44 -5.90 -2.05 12.10
C ALA A 44 -7.36 -2.53 12.23
N SER A 45 -8.22 -1.68 12.81
CA SER A 45 -9.59 -2.04 13.20
C SER A 45 -10.56 -2.12 12.02
N SER A 46 -10.35 -1.30 10.98
CA SER A 46 -11.30 -1.18 9.86
C SER A 46 -10.66 -1.61 8.55
N LEU A 47 -9.58 -0.95 8.11
CA LEU A 47 -9.02 -1.17 6.78
C LEU A 47 -8.44 -2.58 6.63
N THR A 48 -7.48 -2.95 7.48
CA THR A 48 -6.78 -4.24 7.34
C THR A 48 -7.63 -5.42 7.81
N TYR A 49 -8.42 -5.25 8.88
CA TYR A 49 -9.37 -6.27 9.31
C TYR A 49 -10.42 -6.59 8.23
N GLY A 50 -10.99 -5.57 7.58
CA GLY A 50 -11.98 -5.74 6.52
C GLY A 50 -11.42 -6.49 5.31
N PHE A 51 -10.26 -6.08 4.82
CA PHE A 51 -9.63 -6.70 3.65
C PHE A 51 -9.06 -8.09 3.90
N ASN A 52 -8.55 -8.37 5.10
CA ASN A 52 -7.99 -9.69 5.43
C ASN A 52 -9.04 -10.68 5.93
N SER A 53 -10.32 -10.28 6.04
CA SER A 53 -11.38 -11.20 6.43
C SER A 53 -11.63 -12.30 5.38
N PRO A 54 -12.18 -13.48 5.77
CA PRO A 54 -12.45 -14.57 4.82
C PRO A 54 -13.39 -14.22 3.66
N THR A 55 -14.14 -13.13 3.79
CA THR A 55 -14.89 -12.51 2.69
C THR A 55 -14.57 -11.02 2.73
N PRO A 56 -13.55 -10.57 1.97
CA PRO A 56 -13.07 -9.21 2.06
C PRO A 56 -14.18 -8.19 1.89
N VAL A 57 -14.17 -7.21 2.79
CA VAL A 57 -15.10 -6.08 2.79
C VAL A 57 -14.35 -4.78 3.06
N VAL A 58 -14.89 -3.68 2.54
CA VAL A 58 -14.40 -2.34 2.87
C VAL A 58 -15.58 -1.38 2.98
N GLU A 59 -15.58 -0.57 4.03
CA GLU A 59 -16.57 0.47 4.22
C GLU A 59 -16.40 1.57 3.16
N GLU A 60 -17.50 2.20 2.75
CA GLU A 60 -17.44 3.31 1.77
C GLU A 60 -16.50 4.42 2.20
N ARG A 61 -16.51 4.78 3.49
CA ARG A 61 -15.63 5.83 4.02
C ARG A 61 -14.16 5.50 3.81
N ILE A 62 -13.77 4.24 4.05
CA ILE A 62 -12.38 3.78 3.89
C ILE A 62 -12.00 3.71 2.40
N ARG A 63 -12.89 3.18 1.56
CA ARG A 63 -12.69 3.15 0.11
C ARG A 63 -12.52 4.57 -0.47
N ALA A 64 -13.41 5.49 -0.10
CA ALA A 64 -13.34 6.89 -0.54
C ALA A 64 -12.04 7.55 -0.07
N ALA A 65 -11.64 7.33 1.18
CA ALA A 65 -10.36 7.79 1.73
C ALA A 65 -9.15 7.30 0.90
N MET A 66 -9.11 6.01 0.53
CA MET A 66 -8.03 5.48 -0.33
C MET A 66 -8.04 6.10 -1.72
N PHE A 67 -9.22 6.30 -2.32
CA PHE A 67 -9.34 6.92 -3.63
C PHE A 67 -8.91 8.40 -3.61
N ASP A 68 -9.41 9.16 -2.63
CA ASP A 68 -9.07 10.58 -2.46
C ASP A 68 -7.60 10.78 -2.11
N THR A 69 -7.00 9.88 -1.34
CA THR A 69 -5.56 9.89 -1.07
C THR A 69 -4.78 9.59 -2.34
N SER A 70 -5.18 8.57 -3.11
CA SER A 70 -4.53 8.25 -4.38
C SER A 70 -4.56 9.43 -5.35
N LYS A 71 -5.70 10.12 -5.46
CA LYS A 71 -5.84 11.33 -6.27
C LYS A 71 -4.94 12.46 -5.77
N TRP A 72 -4.97 12.72 -4.46
CA TRP A 72 -4.15 13.76 -3.85
C TRP A 72 -2.66 13.51 -4.08
N LEU A 73 -2.18 12.27 -3.96
CA LEU A 73 -0.78 11.92 -4.24
C LEU A 73 -0.38 12.18 -5.70
N LEU A 74 -1.27 11.92 -6.66
CA LEU A 74 -1.02 12.20 -8.08
C LEU A 74 -0.86 13.70 -8.38
N GLU A 75 -1.47 14.56 -7.56
CA GLU A 75 -1.41 16.02 -7.72
C GLU A 75 -0.16 16.64 -7.06
N ARG A 76 0.64 15.85 -6.32
CA ARG A 76 1.77 16.35 -5.55
C ARG A 76 3.08 16.31 -6.34
N ASP A 77 3.84 17.38 -6.17
CA ASP A 77 5.26 17.44 -6.53
C ASP A 77 6.07 17.54 -5.23
N TRP A 78 6.82 16.48 -4.93
CA TRP A 78 7.64 16.40 -3.72
C TRP A 78 9.02 17.02 -3.98
N PRO A 79 9.52 17.91 -3.11
CA PRO A 79 10.82 18.53 -3.30
C PRO A 79 11.95 17.47 -3.36
N SER A 80 12.90 17.65 -4.28
CA SER A 80 13.99 16.69 -4.51
C SER A 80 14.94 16.51 -3.32
N GLU A 81 14.97 17.46 -2.40
CA GLU A 81 15.73 17.44 -1.15
C GLU A 81 15.23 16.39 -0.16
N PHE A 82 14.00 15.90 -0.34
CA PHE A 82 13.35 14.88 0.50
C PHE A 82 13.09 13.62 -0.34
N SER A 83 14.19 13.03 -0.79
CA SER A 83 14.16 11.92 -1.75
C SER A 83 13.49 10.66 -1.18
N ALA A 84 13.72 10.34 0.10
CA ALA A 84 13.11 9.19 0.74
C ALA A 84 11.61 9.38 0.92
N VAL A 85 11.18 10.59 1.29
CA VAL A 85 9.77 10.93 1.42
C VAL A 85 9.06 10.83 0.07
N ARG A 86 9.66 11.39 -0.99
CA ARG A 86 9.13 11.28 -2.35
C ARG A 86 8.98 9.82 -2.77
N GLU A 87 10.05 9.04 -2.65
CA GLU A 87 10.06 7.62 -3.03
C GLU A 87 9.03 6.79 -2.24
N ALA A 88 8.91 7.04 -0.93
CA ALA A 88 7.93 6.36 -0.09
C ALA A 88 6.48 6.71 -0.47
N PHE A 89 6.20 7.98 -0.76
CA PHE A 89 4.87 8.42 -1.21
C PHE A 89 4.55 7.96 -2.63
N ASP A 90 5.53 7.90 -3.53
CA ASP A 90 5.36 7.34 -4.88
C ASP A 90 5.00 5.86 -4.79
N ARG A 91 5.70 5.09 -3.94
CA ARG A 91 5.37 3.68 -3.70
C ARG A 91 3.98 3.52 -3.08
N LEU A 92 3.63 4.33 -2.09
CA LEU A 92 2.27 4.31 -1.52
C LEU A 92 1.21 4.62 -2.58
N GLY A 93 1.47 5.61 -3.44
CA GLY A 93 0.58 5.98 -4.55
C GLY A 93 0.39 4.84 -5.56
N GLU A 94 1.46 4.12 -5.89
CA GLU A 94 1.40 2.91 -6.74
C GLU A 94 0.50 1.83 -6.13
N VAL A 95 0.73 1.49 -4.85
CA VAL A 95 -0.08 0.48 -4.17
C VAL A 95 -1.54 0.91 -4.05
N LEU A 96 -1.80 2.19 -3.75
CA LEU A 96 -3.16 2.73 -3.68
C LEU A 96 -3.88 2.66 -5.02
N ARG A 97 -3.19 2.92 -6.15
CA ARG A 97 -3.79 2.75 -7.48
C ARG A 97 -4.13 1.28 -7.75
N ALA A 98 -3.24 0.36 -7.42
CA ALA A 98 -3.44 -1.07 -7.61
C ALA A 98 -4.63 -1.60 -6.78
N ILE A 99 -4.70 -1.27 -5.49
CA ILE A 99 -5.80 -1.72 -4.63
C ILE A 99 -7.14 -1.08 -5.04
N ASN A 100 -7.15 0.21 -5.43
CA ASN A 100 -8.37 0.85 -5.93
C ASN A 100 -8.85 0.22 -7.24
N ALA A 101 -7.94 -0.11 -8.17
CA ALA A 101 -8.27 -0.82 -9.40
C ALA A 101 -8.88 -2.20 -9.09
N HIS A 102 -8.24 -2.97 -8.20
CA HIS A 102 -8.73 -4.27 -7.77
C HIS A 102 -10.13 -4.19 -7.12
N VAL A 103 -10.34 -3.22 -6.22
CA VAL A 103 -11.65 -2.99 -5.57
C VAL A 103 -12.72 -2.62 -6.60
N ASN A 104 -12.42 -1.71 -7.54
CA ASN A 104 -13.37 -1.32 -8.58
C ASN A 104 -13.77 -2.49 -9.50
N GLU A 105 -12.83 -3.38 -9.80
CA GLU A 105 -13.05 -4.54 -10.66
C GLU A 105 -13.80 -5.66 -9.93
N SER A 106 -13.38 -5.99 -8.71
CA SER A 106 -13.70 -7.27 -8.06
C SER A 106 -14.74 -7.15 -6.95
N PHE A 107 -15.02 -5.94 -6.48
CA PHE A 107 -15.99 -5.71 -5.40
C PHE A 107 -17.32 -5.19 -5.95
N GLU A 108 -18.38 -5.40 -5.20
CA GLU A 108 -19.73 -4.90 -5.46
C GLU A 108 -20.26 -4.14 -4.26
N TRP A 109 -21.06 -3.12 -4.52
CA TRP A 109 -21.75 -2.37 -3.49
C TRP A 109 -22.93 -3.16 -2.94
N SER A 110 -22.96 -3.36 -1.62
CA SER A 110 -24.07 -4.05 -0.94
C SER A 110 -25.08 -3.07 -0.34
N GLU A 111 -26.29 -3.55 -0.09
CA GLU A 111 -27.35 -2.78 0.58
C GLU A 111 -26.96 -2.28 1.98
N ARG A 112 -25.97 -2.93 2.63
CA ARG A 112 -25.43 -2.57 3.94
C ARG A 112 -24.42 -1.42 3.89
N ARG A 113 -24.29 -0.75 2.74
CA ARG A 113 -23.34 0.35 2.51
C ARG A 113 -21.87 -0.04 2.71
N ILE A 114 -21.56 -1.29 2.38
CA ILE A 114 -20.19 -1.82 2.34
C ILE A 114 -19.91 -2.38 0.97
N TRP A 115 -18.68 -2.23 0.51
CA TRP A 115 -18.18 -2.95 -0.66
C TRP A 115 -17.75 -4.33 -0.20
N GLN A 116 -18.24 -5.37 -0.89
CA GLN A 116 -17.88 -6.74 -0.61
C GLN A 116 -17.30 -7.37 -1.88
N LEU A 117 -16.37 -8.30 -1.73
CA LEU A 117 -15.87 -9.05 -2.87
C LEU A 117 -17.00 -9.84 -3.54
N LYS A 118 -17.10 -9.79 -4.88
CA LYS A 118 -18.17 -10.43 -5.66
C LYS A 118 -18.18 -11.94 -5.44
N ARG A 119 -19.34 -12.50 -5.06
CA ARG A 119 -19.51 -13.95 -4.80
C ARG A 119 -20.32 -14.63 -5.90
N ASN A 120 -19.86 -14.52 -7.14
CA ASN A 120 -20.56 -15.02 -8.32
C ASN A 120 -20.90 -16.52 -8.24
N HIS A 121 -20.08 -17.33 -7.57
CA HIS A 121 -20.33 -18.76 -7.33
C HIS A 121 -21.61 -19.03 -6.51
N LYS A 122 -22.14 -18.04 -5.78
CA LYS A 122 -23.39 -18.15 -5.01
C LYS A 122 -24.64 -17.77 -5.82
N LEU A 123 -24.48 -17.20 -7.01
CA LEU A 123 -25.59 -16.72 -7.87
C LEU A 123 -26.22 -17.84 -8.72
N ASN A 124 -26.46 -19.01 -8.12
CA ASN A 124 -27.09 -20.17 -8.74
C ASN A 124 -26.38 -20.68 -10.04
N PRO A 125 -25.15 -21.19 -9.94
CA PRO A 125 -24.45 -21.77 -11.08
C PRO A 125 -25.18 -23.02 -11.61
N ARG A 126 -25.31 -23.12 -12.93
CA ARG A 126 -26.07 -24.19 -13.60
C ARG A 126 -25.39 -25.56 -13.55
N THR A 127 -24.07 -25.60 -13.38
CA THR A 127 -23.29 -26.83 -13.33
C THR A 127 -22.19 -26.75 -12.26
N ARG A 128 -21.65 -27.91 -11.88
CA ARG A 128 -20.56 -28.03 -10.90
C ARG A 128 -19.28 -27.35 -11.40
N GLU A 129 -18.96 -27.51 -12.67
CA GLU A 129 -17.76 -26.95 -13.30
C GLU A 129 -17.81 -25.41 -13.29
N VAL A 130 -18.99 -24.84 -13.55
CA VAL A 130 -19.19 -23.38 -13.46
C VAL A 130 -19.05 -22.90 -12.02
N TYR A 131 -19.60 -23.63 -11.04
CA TYR A 131 -19.41 -23.32 -9.62
C TYR A 131 -17.94 -23.32 -9.23
N GLU A 132 -17.20 -24.39 -9.56
CA GLU A 132 -15.79 -24.56 -9.20
C GLU A 132 -14.92 -23.46 -9.81
N LYS A 133 -15.16 -23.09 -11.08
CA LYS A 133 -14.46 -21.97 -11.74
C LYS A 133 -14.69 -20.64 -11.01
N LEU A 134 -15.95 -20.30 -10.72
CA LEU A 134 -16.31 -19.04 -10.04
C LEU A 134 -15.85 -19.02 -8.57
N ALA A 135 -15.76 -20.19 -7.94
CA ALA A 135 -15.23 -20.32 -6.58
C ALA A 135 -13.71 -20.10 -6.57
N ALA A 136 -12.98 -20.67 -7.54
CA ALA A 136 -11.55 -20.43 -7.70
C ALA A 136 -11.25 -18.95 -8.00
N GLU A 137 -12.03 -18.30 -8.86
CA GLU A 137 -11.91 -16.86 -9.13
C GLU A 137 -12.14 -16.00 -7.88
N PHE A 138 -13.14 -16.35 -7.07
CA PHE A 138 -13.38 -15.68 -5.78
C PHE A 138 -12.17 -15.84 -4.84
N GLN A 139 -11.64 -17.06 -4.71
CA GLN A 139 -10.48 -17.34 -3.86
C GLN A 139 -9.23 -16.60 -4.35
N LEU A 140 -9.01 -16.54 -5.67
CA LEU A 140 -7.91 -15.78 -6.27
C LEU A 140 -7.98 -14.30 -5.88
N ASN A 141 -9.18 -13.70 -5.96
CA ASN A 141 -9.37 -12.31 -5.58
C ASN A 141 -9.23 -12.08 -4.07
N CYS A 142 -9.60 -13.05 -3.21
CA CYS A 142 -9.27 -12.99 -1.79
C CYS A 142 -7.76 -12.94 -1.55
N THR A 143 -7.01 -13.88 -2.14
CA THR A 143 -5.54 -13.94 -2.01
C THR A 143 -4.89 -12.65 -2.52
N LEU A 144 -5.34 -12.13 -3.67
CA LEU A 144 -4.84 -10.88 -4.22
C LEU A 144 -5.14 -9.67 -3.32
N THR A 145 -6.34 -9.58 -2.76
CA THR A 145 -6.72 -8.53 -1.80
C THR A 145 -5.76 -8.54 -0.60
N TRP A 146 -5.43 -9.72 -0.08
CA TRP A 146 -4.53 -9.84 1.06
C TRP A 146 -3.08 -9.46 0.70
N CYS A 147 -2.56 -9.90 -0.46
CA CYS A 147 -1.26 -9.45 -0.96
C CYS A 147 -1.17 -7.91 -1.07
N LEU A 148 -2.20 -7.27 -1.66
CA LEU A 148 -2.26 -5.81 -1.79
C LEU A 148 -2.36 -5.11 -0.42
N THR A 149 -3.06 -5.70 0.55
CA THR A 149 -3.17 -5.15 1.91
C THR A 149 -1.83 -5.20 2.66
N ILE A 150 -1.05 -6.26 2.46
CA ILE A 150 0.32 -6.37 2.99
C ILE A 150 1.19 -5.27 2.38
N GLU A 151 1.19 -5.12 1.05
CA GLU A 151 2.00 -4.11 0.37
C GLU A 151 1.57 -2.68 0.74
N LEU A 152 0.27 -2.45 0.94
CA LEU A 152 -0.25 -1.16 1.41
C LEU A 152 0.26 -0.83 2.80
N SER A 153 0.29 -1.82 3.70
CA SER A 153 0.82 -1.66 5.06
C SER A 153 2.32 -1.42 5.06
N LYS A 154 3.09 -2.14 4.22
CA LYS A 154 4.53 -1.90 4.06
C LYS A 154 4.81 -0.50 3.52
N ALA A 155 4.06 -0.05 2.50
CA ALA A 155 4.24 1.27 1.90
C ALA A 155 3.86 2.41 2.86
N ALA A 156 2.79 2.25 3.65
CA ALA A 156 2.44 3.23 4.68
C ALA A 156 3.52 3.31 5.78
N ASN A 157 4.07 2.18 6.20
CA ASN A 157 5.18 2.16 7.16
C ASN A 157 6.50 2.68 6.57
N LEU A 158 6.69 2.56 5.25
CA LEU A 158 7.81 3.17 4.54
C LEU A 158 7.73 4.70 4.58
N VAL A 159 6.54 5.28 4.41
CA VAL A 159 6.32 6.72 4.59
C VAL A 159 6.68 7.14 6.01
N ILE A 160 6.22 6.41 7.03
CA ILE A 160 6.57 6.72 8.43
C ILE A 160 8.10 6.69 8.64
N ARG A 161 8.79 5.72 8.05
CA ARG A 161 10.26 5.64 8.10
C ARG A 161 10.91 6.84 7.42
N ALA A 162 10.50 7.18 6.21
CA ALA A 162 11.04 8.32 5.47
C ALA A 162 10.86 9.65 6.22
N VAL A 163 9.68 9.87 6.81
CA VAL A 163 9.41 11.06 7.62
C VAL A 163 10.34 11.14 8.83
N ARG A 164 10.61 10.01 9.51
CA ARG A 164 11.56 9.96 10.62
C ARG A 164 12.99 10.30 10.20
N GLU A 165 13.39 9.88 9.00
CA GLU A 165 14.76 10.05 8.52
C GLU A 165 15.03 11.45 7.97
N GLU A 166 14.06 12.07 7.27
CA GLU A 166 14.28 13.35 6.56
C GLU A 166 13.59 14.56 7.21
N ILE A 167 12.55 14.37 8.02
CA ILE A 167 11.69 15.47 8.52
C ILE A 167 11.78 15.60 10.04
N ASP A 168 11.35 14.58 10.78
CA ASP A 168 11.27 14.60 12.24
C ASP A 168 11.59 13.22 12.83
N PRO A 169 12.78 13.05 13.46
CA PRO A 169 13.17 11.79 14.11
C PRO A 169 12.21 11.29 15.19
N PHE A 170 11.38 12.16 15.78
CA PHE A 170 10.39 11.82 16.80
C PHE A 170 8.99 11.59 16.23
N TYR A 171 8.82 11.65 14.91
CA TYR A 171 7.53 11.42 14.28
C TYR A 171 6.96 10.04 14.68
N ARG A 172 5.76 10.06 15.26
CA ARG A 172 5.06 8.89 15.80
C ARG A 172 5.92 8.08 16.79
N PHE A 173 6.69 8.74 17.66
CA PHE A 173 7.56 8.04 18.61
C PHE A 173 6.77 7.13 19.56
N ASP A 174 5.61 7.60 20.04
CA ASP A 174 4.76 6.86 20.98
C ASP A 174 3.86 5.84 20.27
N GLU A 175 3.33 6.16 19.09
CA GLU A 175 2.46 5.27 18.32
C GLU A 175 3.24 4.18 17.55
N GLY A 176 4.49 4.45 17.18
CA GLY A 176 5.32 3.53 16.43
C GLY A 176 4.90 3.40 14.96
N VAL A 177 4.70 2.17 14.50
CA VAL A 177 4.34 1.83 13.11
C VAL A 177 2.88 1.38 13.04
N LEU A 178 2.32 1.35 11.84
CA LEU A 178 0.99 0.80 11.61
C LEU A 178 1.04 -0.73 11.66
N LEU A 179 0.20 -1.31 12.51
CA LEU A 179 0.02 -2.76 12.62
C LEU A 179 -1.13 -3.20 11.71
N THR A 180 -0.95 -4.36 11.07
CA THR A 180 -1.96 -4.98 10.20
C THR A 180 -2.67 -6.07 10.97
N THR A 181 -3.99 -6.09 10.92
CA THR A 181 -4.78 -7.20 11.44
C THR A 181 -4.74 -8.35 10.44
N ASP A 182 -4.12 -9.45 10.83
CA ASP A 182 -4.09 -10.70 10.09
C ASP A 182 -5.15 -11.66 10.67
N VAL A 183 -6.00 -12.20 9.80
CA VAL A 183 -7.15 -13.03 10.18
C VAL A 183 -6.94 -14.43 9.60
N GLU A 184 -6.40 -15.33 10.41
CA GLU A 184 -6.20 -16.73 10.01
C GLU A 184 -7.53 -17.51 10.08
N SER A 185 -8.40 -17.16 11.03
CA SER A 185 -9.76 -17.69 11.14
C SER A 185 -10.72 -16.67 11.75
N ILE A 186 -12.03 -16.96 11.70
CA ILE A 186 -13.07 -16.09 12.28
C ILE A 186 -12.84 -15.79 13.78
N PHE A 187 -12.11 -16.67 14.48
CA PHE A 187 -11.85 -16.55 15.92
C PHE A 187 -10.39 -16.25 16.25
N ASP A 188 -9.51 -16.18 15.25
CA ASP A 188 -8.08 -15.97 15.45
C ASP A 188 -7.62 -14.77 14.65
N THR A 189 -7.40 -13.67 15.37
CA THR A 189 -6.84 -12.44 14.83
C THR A 189 -5.51 -12.17 15.51
N ARG A 190 -4.50 -11.83 14.71
CA ARG A 190 -3.19 -11.41 15.21
C ARG A 190 -2.80 -10.09 14.58
N LEU A 191 -2.05 -9.30 15.34
CA LEU A 191 -1.46 -8.07 14.81
C LEU A 191 -0.05 -8.39 14.30
N VAL A 192 0.22 -8.00 13.05
CA VAL A 192 1.54 -8.18 12.44
C VAL A 192 2.14 -6.83 12.05
N ARG A 193 3.46 -6.74 12.16
CA ARG A 193 4.25 -5.57 11.75
C ARG A 193 4.85 -5.82 10.37
N LEU A 194 4.43 -5.05 9.37
CA LEU A 194 4.81 -5.23 7.97
C LEU A 194 5.61 -4.03 7.48
N GLU A 195 6.85 -4.26 7.04
CA GLU A 195 7.78 -3.22 6.61
C GLU A 195 8.68 -3.73 5.47
N TYR A 196 9.20 -2.81 4.65
CA TYR A 196 10.32 -3.09 3.76
C TYR A 196 11.65 -2.98 4.53
N ARG A 197 11.96 -4.00 5.34
CA ARG A 197 13.15 -3.97 6.22
C ARG A 197 14.47 -3.82 5.46
N ASP A 198 14.56 -4.46 4.30
CA ASP A 198 15.79 -4.51 3.49
C ASP A 198 15.81 -3.46 2.36
N HIS A 199 14.84 -2.53 2.35
CA HIS A 199 14.80 -1.50 1.31
C HIS A 199 15.75 -0.35 1.61
N HIS A 200 16.59 -0.04 0.62
CA HIS A 200 17.50 1.10 0.58
C HIS A 200 16.96 2.16 -0.39
N TRP A 201 16.98 3.44 0.00
CA TRP A 201 16.52 4.55 -0.86
C TRP A 201 17.26 4.55 -2.20
N GLY A 202 16.51 4.81 -3.27
CA GLY A 202 16.96 4.71 -4.67
C GLY A 202 16.92 3.29 -5.24
N SER A 203 16.55 2.28 -4.46
CA SER A 203 16.32 0.92 -4.99
C SER A 203 14.95 0.84 -5.65
N GLN A 204 14.85 0.16 -6.79
CA GLN A 204 13.55 -0.08 -7.40
C GLN A 204 12.69 -1.02 -6.56
N PHE A 205 11.40 -0.71 -6.47
CA PHE A 205 10.40 -1.64 -5.97
C PHE A 205 9.94 -2.59 -7.09
N PRO A 206 9.53 -3.82 -6.75
CA PRO A 206 8.82 -4.68 -7.68
C PRO A 206 7.54 -3.98 -8.16
N ALA A 207 7.33 -3.97 -9.48
CA ALA A 207 6.14 -3.41 -10.09
C ALA A 207 4.87 -4.15 -9.61
N ILE A 208 3.79 -3.41 -9.40
CA ILE A 208 2.49 -3.97 -9.05
C ILE A 208 1.63 -4.11 -10.31
N ASP A 209 1.75 -5.26 -10.96
CA ASP A 209 0.87 -5.67 -12.06
C ASP A 209 -0.13 -6.72 -11.56
N LEU A 210 -1.41 -6.34 -11.54
CA LEU A 210 -2.48 -7.19 -11.00
C LEU A 210 -2.65 -8.50 -11.80
N ASP A 211 -2.47 -8.46 -13.12
CA ASP A 211 -2.65 -9.63 -13.97
C ASP A 211 -1.46 -10.56 -13.86
N GLN A 212 -0.25 -10.00 -13.78
CA GLN A 212 0.95 -10.78 -13.46
C GLN A 212 0.81 -11.45 -12.09
N TRP A 213 0.38 -10.72 -11.06
CA TRP A 213 0.23 -11.29 -9.71
C TRP A 213 -0.84 -12.40 -9.68
N ARG A 214 -1.96 -12.23 -10.39
CA ARG A 214 -2.96 -13.29 -10.56
C ARG A 214 -2.38 -14.53 -11.22
N ALA A 215 -1.62 -14.34 -12.31
CA ALA A 215 -0.96 -15.43 -13.01
C ALA A 215 0.04 -16.16 -12.10
N MET A 216 0.83 -15.42 -11.31
CA MET A 216 1.78 -15.99 -10.36
C MET A 216 1.11 -16.77 -9.24
N ILE A 217 0.01 -16.27 -8.68
CA ILE A 217 -0.77 -16.99 -7.67
C ILE A 217 -1.27 -18.32 -8.25
N ASN A 218 -1.88 -18.30 -9.43
CA ASN A 218 -2.37 -19.53 -10.08
C ASN A 218 -1.24 -20.50 -10.41
N ALA A 219 -0.11 -20.02 -10.91
CA ALA A 219 1.06 -20.85 -11.19
C ALA A 219 1.59 -21.53 -9.92
N GLU A 220 1.58 -20.84 -8.78
CA GLU A 220 2.00 -21.45 -7.51
C GLU A 220 0.99 -22.47 -6.99
N VAL A 221 -0.32 -22.25 -7.18
CA VAL A 221 -1.37 -23.24 -6.89
C VAL A 221 -1.14 -24.54 -7.66
N GLU A 222 -0.89 -24.42 -8.97
CA GLU A 222 -0.64 -25.56 -9.85
C GLU A 222 0.65 -26.28 -9.47
N LYS A 223 1.76 -25.53 -9.32
CA LYS A 223 3.08 -26.07 -8.97
C LYS A 223 3.10 -26.84 -7.66
N ARG A 224 2.32 -26.41 -6.67
CA ARG A 224 2.24 -27.04 -5.34
C ARG A 224 1.04 -27.99 -5.20
N GLU A 225 0.27 -28.21 -6.26
CA GLU A 225 -0.93 -29.05 -6.25
C GLU A 225 -1.93 -28.67 -5.14
N LEU A 226 -2.04 -27.37 -4.83
CA LEU A 226 -2.85 -26.89 -3.70
C LEU A 226 -4.35 -26.94 -3.96
N GLY A 227 -4.77 -27.14 -5.21
CA GLY A 227 -6.15 -27.24 -5.66
C GLY A 227 -6.94 -25.92 -5.64
N ARG A 228 -6.62 -24.97 -4.75
CA ARG A 228 -7.33 -23.70 -4.61
C ARG A 228 -6.38 -22.52 -4.32
N PRO A 229 -6.66 -21.32 -4.85
CA PRO A 229 -5.83 -20.11 -4.61
C PRO A 229 -5.73 -19.64 -3.16
N ASP A 230 -6.74 -19.89 -2.33
CA ASP A 230 -6.76 -19.49 -0.91
C ASP A 230 -5.83 -20.33 -0.03
N ASN A 231 -5.29 -21.43 -0.56
CA ASN A 231 -4.28 -22.24 0.12
C ASN A 231 -2.86 -21.69 -0.08
N VAL A 232 -2.66 -20.69 -0.94
CA VAL A 232 -1.38 -19.99 -1.09
C VAL A 232 -1.24 -18.97 0.03
N ASN A 233 -0.16 -19.06 0.82
CA ASN A 233 0.13 -18.08 1.86
C ASN A 233 0.56 -16.74 1.22
N PRO A 234 -0.16 -15.62 1.45
CA PRO A 234 0.17 -14.34 0.82
C PRO A 234 1.53 -13.76 1.19
N TYR A 235 2.05 -14.08 2.38
CA TYR A 235 3.39 -13.66 2.80
C TYR A 235 4.47 -14.34 1.96
N GLU A 236 4.33 -15.64 1.71
CA GLU A 236 5.24 -16.38 0.81
C GLU A 236 5.10 -15.88 -0.62
N MET A 237 3.88 -15.60 -1.05
CA MET A 237 3.60 -15.16 -2.40
C MET A 237 4.27 -13.81 -2.71
N LEU A 238 4.27 -12.89 -1.76
CA LEU A 238 5.01 -11.63 -1.90
C LEU A 238 6.53 -11.81 -1.91
N ALA A 239 7.07 -12.82 -1.23
CA ALA A 239 8.49 -13.15 -1.35
C ALA A 239 8.83 -13.69 -2.75
N ILE A 240 7.94 -14.46 -3.36
CA ILE A 240 8.10 -14.94 -4.75
C ILE A 240 8.00 -13.77 -5.74
N ILE A 241 7.02 -12.88 -5.56
CA ILE A 241 6.83 -11.67 -6.38
C ILE A 241 8.08 -10.76 -6.30
N GLY A 242 8.60 -10.54 -5.10
CA GLY A 242 9.77 -9.67 -4.89
C GLY A 242 11.09 -10.21 -5.46
N ASN A 243 11.17 -11.50 -5.75
CA ASN A 243 12.38 -12.15 -6.29
C ASN A 243 12.39 -12.28 -7.83
N GLN A 244 11.35 -11.81 -8.53
CA GLN A 244 11.33 -11.84 -9.98
C GLN A 244 12.26 -10.75 -10.55
N PRO A 245 13.12 -11.06 -11.53
CA PRO A 245 13.88 -10.04 -12.24
C PRO A 245 12.90 -9.12 -12.98
N SER A 246 13.05 -7.81 -12.81
CA SER A 246 12.27 -6.81 -13.55
C SER A 246 12.44 -7.06 -15.05
N THR A 247 11.36 -7.41 -15.74
CA THR A 247 11.36 -7.73 -17.19
C THR A 247 11.65 -6.53 -18.10
N GLU A 248 11.98 -5.36 -17.55
CA GLU A 248 12.26 -4.12 -18.28
C GLU A 248 13.73 -3.94 -18.69
N SER A 249 14.60 -4.95 -18.50
CA SER A 249 16.03 -4.87 -18.84
C SER A 249 16.39 -5.34 -20.27
N GLU A 250 15.45 -5.78 -21.12
CA GLU A 250 15.76 -6.35 -22.44
C GLU A 250 15.29 -5.50 -23.64
N ALA A 251 15.07 -4.20 -23.45
CA ALA A 251 14.75 -3.28 -24.54
C ALA A 251 15.70 -2.06 -24.57
N ASP A 252 17.00 -2.32 -24.77
CA ASP A 252 17.99 -1.34 -25.25
C ASP A 252 18.77 -1.92 -26.45
#